data_AF-A0A9D8QXA2-F1
#
_entry.id   AF-A0A9D8QXA2-F1
#
_cell.length_a   1.000
_cell.length_b   1.000
_cell.length_c   1.000
_cell.angle_alpha   90.00
_cell.angle_beta   90.00
_cell.angle_gamma   90.00
#
_symmetry.space_group_name_H-M   'P 1'
#
loop_
_entity.id
_entity.type
_entity.pdbx_description
1 polymer ?
#
loop_
_entity_poly.entity_id
_entity_poly.type
_entity_poly.pdbx_seq_one_letter_code
_entity_poly.pdbx_strand_id
1 'polypeptide(L)'
;MIICVCRLSGYIKPCFAESGRITIVGKHGVYEYGECKKQSAGFYGAELNVDDIVEEVALKEYVAPKDAYVRFFPNAKNKFVATEGSDGENIDKVKLKDDILTALSVGGGAIKPAYNLVKRRFYKKDLDLDIKKRGEFSTSFESSIPERASNIARAAAKLNGVIVAAGEEFSFNDTVGKRSEENGYKNAKIIVDGEFVEGVGGGVCQVSTTLYNAALLSGLKISEYHPHTLSVSYVENSFDAMVNYGTCDLKFVNDTPSPVYIRTIVDGRTLKVVFYGKKQKYVYERKSVVNEIVKMPVEEIFDPALDENEYVIRSAGKDGVKSDGYLIKKVDGKVVSETLIRSDYYKPVTEVIERGTAKNDL
;
A
#
# COMPACT_ATOMS: atom_id res chain seq x y z
N MET A 1 -0.14 -6.34 51.44
CA MET A 1 1.17 -6.12 52.09
C MET A 1 1.90 -5.12 51.19
N ILE A 2 2.27 -3.96 51.70
CA ILE A 2 2.72 -2.78 50.91
C ILE A 2 4.24 -2.82 50.75
N ILE A 3 4.77 -2.55 49.55
CA ILE A 3 6.21 -2.50 49.25
C ILE A 3 6.55 -1.14 48.60
N CYS A 4 7.69 -0.54 48.96
CA CYS A 4 8.19 0.73 48.39
C CYS A 4 9.27 0.49 47.30
N VAL A 5 9.68 1.51 46.54
CA VAL A 5 10.77 1.44 45.53
C VAL A 5 11.62 2.72 45.55
N CYS A 6 12.96 2.63 45.47
CA CYS A 6 13.87 3.78 45.62
C CYS A 6 14.97 3.84 44.52
N ARG A 7 15.23 5.03 43.91
CA ARG A 7 16.45 5.34 43.12
C ARG A 7 17.51 5.96 44.03
N LEU A 8 18.76 5.49 43.97
CA LEU A 8 19.86 5.83 44.89
C LEU A 8 20.85 6.87 44.33
N SER A 9 21.26 7.83 45.17
CA SER A 9 22.59 8.44 45.11
C SER A 9 23.14 8.70 46.52
N GLY A 10 24.31 8.12 46.82
CA GLY A 10 25.31 8.54 47.82
C GLY A 10 24.99 8.45 49.32
N TYR A 11 25.78 7.63 50.04
CA TYR A 11 26.05 7.59 51.50
C TYR A 11 25.34 6.56 52.41
N ILE A 12 26.13 6.08 53.39
CA ILE A 12 25.98 4.86 54.21
C ILE A 12 25.66 5.21 55.68
N LYS A 13 24.72 4.48 56.31
CA LYS A 13 24.50 4.37 57.78
C LYS A 13 23.93 2.98 58.14
N PRO A 14 24.10 2.48 59.39
CA PRO A 14 24.01 1.06 59.75
C PRO A 14 22.58 0.53 59.97
N CYS A 15 22.41 -0.79 59.76
CA CYS A 15 21.16 -1.55 59.64
C CYS A 15 20.31 -1.66 60.92
N PHE A 16 19.00 -1.82 60.76
CA PHE A 16 18.18 -2.93 61.31
C PHE A 16 16.80 -2.97 60.61
N ALA A 17 16.62 -3.92 59.68
CA ALA A 17 15.41 -4.71 59.40
C ALA A 17 15.74 -5.66 58.22
N GLU A 18 15.77 -6.98 58.45
CA GLU A 18 15.89 -8.01 57.38
C GLU A 18 14.56 -8.18 56.60
N SER A 19 13.80 -7.11 56.38
CA SER A 19 12.45 -7.17 55.83
C SER A 19 12.42 -6.91 54.31
N GLY A 20 12.35 -8.00 53.54
CA GLY A 20 11.39 -8.12 52.44
C GLY A 20 11.78 -7.64 51.05
N ARG A 21 13.06 -7.70 50.62
CA ARG A 21 13.40 -7.42 49.21
C ARG A 21 12.94 -8.58 48.31
N ILE A 22 12.15 -8.28 47.30
CA ILE A 22 11.69 -9.21 46.29
C ILE A 22 12.44 -8.96 44.99
N THR A 23 13.02 -10.02 44.42
CA THR A 23 13.64 -9.98 43.10
C THR A 23 12.93 -10.98 42.20
N ILE A 24 12.20 -10.54 41.20
CA ILE A 24 11.55 -11.42 40.24
C ILE A 24 12.47 -11.53 39.02
N VAL A 25 12.95 -12.75 38.75
CA VAL A 25 13.83 -13.06 37.63
C VAL A 25 13.00 -13.67 36.53
N GLY A 26 12.45 -12.82 35.67
CA GLY A 26 11.70 -13.21 34.47
C GLY A 26 12.60 -13.67 33.33
N LYS A 27 11.99 -14.07 32.21
CA LYS A 27 12.68 -14.42 30.98
C LYS A 27 13.19 -13.18 30.23
N HIS A 28 12.50 -12.05 30.37
CA HIS A 28 12.77 -10.82 29.63
C HIS A 28 13.33 -9.68 30.48
N GLY A 29 13.38 -9.85 31.81
CA GLY A 29 13.93 -8.87 32.72
C GLY A 29 14.09 -9.38 34.15
N VAL A 30 14.76 -8.56 34.95
CA VAL A 30 14.86 -8.71 36.41
C VAL A 30 14.18 -7.51 37.04
N TYR A 31 13.27 -7.77 37.98
CA TYR A 31 12.43 -6.77 38.61
C TYR A 31 12.69 -6.78 40.11
N GLU A 32 13.13 -5.65 40.65
CA GLU A 32 13.52 -5.55 42.06
C GLU A 32 12.58 -4.61 42.81
N TYR A 33 12.05 -5.10 43.93
CA TYR A 33 11.11 -4.41 44.79
C TYR A 33 11.59 -4.49 46.24
N GLY A 34 11.61 -3.40 47.02
CA GLY A 34 12.11 -3.40 48.39
C GLY A 34 12.02 -2.04 49.08
N GLU A 35 11.97 -2.01 50.42
CA GLU A 35 11.62 -0.81 51.20
C GLU A 35 12.40 0.48 50.87
N CYS A 36 11.69 1.61 50.93
CA CYS A 36 12.24 2.96 50.86
C CYS A 36 13.03 3.28 52.13
N LYS A 37 14.24 3.85 51.97
CA LYS A 37 15.01 4.40 53.10
C LYS A 37 14.29 5.59 53.71
N LYS A 38 14.15 5.61 55.05
CA LYS A 38 13.79 6.81 55.85
C LYS A 38 14.77 7.96 55.53
N GLN A 39 14.34 8.97 54.78
CA GLN A 39 14.99 10.29 54.78
C GLN A 39 14.10 11.30 55.52
N SER A 40 14.74 12.09 56.37
CA SER A 40 14.13 13.11 57.21
C SER A 40 13.69 14.32 56.39
N ALA A 41 12.62 14.18 55.60
CA ALA A 41 11.74 15.25 55.11
C ALA A 41 10.76 14.64 54.08
N GLY A 42 9.46 14.58 54.42
CA GLY A 42 8.31 14.44 53.50
C GLY A 42 8.48 13.52 52.28
N PHE A 43 8.05 12.26 52.41
CA PHE A 43 8.10 11.26 51.32
C PHE A 43 7.08 11.53 50.19
N TYR A 44 7.53 11.37 48.94
CA TYR A 44 6.74 10.84 47.83
C TYR A 44 7.24 9.41 47.54
N GLY A 45 6.76 8.43 48.31
CA GLY A 45 6.96 7.01 48.01
C GLY A 45 5.62 6.41 47.61
N ALA A 46 5.52 5.85 46.40
CA ALA A 46 4.31 5.12 46.00
C ALA A 46 4.28 3.79 46.78
N GLU A 47 3.22 3.58 47.55
CA GLU A 47 2.87 2.27 48.10
C GLU A 47 2.47 1.37 46.93
N LEU A 48 3.30 0.39 46.56
CA LEU A 48 2.92 -0.61 45.56
C LEU A 48 2.39 -1.86 46.29
N ASN A 49 1.16 -2.23 45.99
CA ASN A 49 0.59 -3.50 46.45
C ASN A 49 1.18 -4.65 45.63
N VAL A 50 1.18 -5.86 46.18
CA VAL A 50 1.61 -7.09 45.48
C VAL A 50 0.85 -7.26 44.16
N ASP A 51 -0.43 -6.88 44.12
CA ASP A 51 -1.22 -6.92 42.89
C ASP A 51 -0.64 -6.01 41.79
N ASP A 52 -0.17 -4.81 42.13
CA ASP A 52 0.44 -3.88 41.17
C ASP A 52 1.78 -4.43 40.65
N ILE A 53 2.56 -5.06 41.53
CA ILE A 53 3.82 -5.72 41.15
C ILE A 53 3.55 -6.86 40.18
N VAL A 54 2.56 -7.71 40.47
CA VAL A 54 2.18 -8.82 39.61
C VAL A 54 1.72 -8.31 38.24
N GLU A 55 0.89 -7.27 38.20
CA GLU A 55 0.41 -6.67 36.95
C GLU A 55 1.56 -6.05 36.14
N GLU A 56 2.44 -5.27 36.78
CA GLU A 56 3.60 -4.65 36.13
C GLU A 56 4.52 -5.71 35.50
N VAL A 57 4.90 -6.72 36.28
CA VAL A 57 5.81 -7.77 35.81
C VAL A 57 5.14 -8.62 34.75
N ALA A 58 3.86 -8.99 34.92
CA ALA A 58 3.13 -9.76 33.92
C ALA A 58 3.02 -9.01 32.58
N LEU A 59 2.84 -7.68 32.60
CA LEU A 59 2.78 -6.87 31.39
C LEU A 59 4.13 -6.75 30.69
N LYS A 60 5.23 -6.59 31.46
CA LYS A 60 6.59 -6.50 30.90
C LYS A 60 7.11 -7.83 30.37
N GLU A 61 6.67 -8.94 30.95
CA GLU A 61 7.04 -10.30 30.54
C GLU A 61 6.06 -10.90 29.50
N TYR A 62 4.96 -10.21 29.18
CA TYR A 62 3.98 -10.71 28.23
C TYR A 62 4.56 -10.73 26.81
N VAL A 63 4.46 -11.91 26.18
CA VAL A 63 4.76 -12.11 24.77
C VAL A 63 3.46 -12.45 24.06
N ALA A 64 3.00 -11.56 23.18
CA ALA A 64 1.81 -11.82 22.39
C ALA A 64 2.04 -12.99 21.40
N PRO A 65 1.06 -13.89 21.21
CA PRO A 65 1.13 -14.89 20.15
C PRO A 65 1.15 -14.21 18.78
N LYS A 66 1.83 -14.84 17.84
CA LYS A 66 1.88 -14.46 16.43
C LYS A 66 1.29 -15.61 15.62
N ASP A 67 0.25 -15.31 14.86
CA ASP A 67 -0.36 -16.27 13.95
C ASP A 67 0.58 -16.61 12.79
N ALA A 68 0.42 -17.82 12.25
CA ALA A 68 1.02 -18.18 10.98
C ALA A 68 0.49 -17.27 9.85
N TYR A 69 1.32 -17.00 8.85
CA TYR A 69 0.94 -16.13 7.73
C TYR A 69 1.60 -16.56 6.42
N VAL A 70 1.05 -16.09 5.30
CA VAL A 70 1.65 -16.31 3.97
C VAL A 70 2.61 -15.18 3.68
N ARG A 71 3.88 -15.51 3.47
CA ARG A 71 4.88 -14.55 2.98
C ARG A 71 4.86 -14.52 1.46
N PHE A 72 4.74 -13.31 0.91
CA PHE A 72 4.70 -13.08 -0.54
C PHE A 72 6.05 -12.61 -1.07
N PHE A 73 6.62 -13.40 -1.98
CA PHE A 73 7.87 -13.11 -2.68
C PHE A 73 7.57 -12.88 -4.17
N PRO A 74 7.18 -11.66 -4.59
CA PRO A 74 6.66 -11.42 -5.93
C PRO A 74 7.62 -11.82 -7.06
N ASN A 75 8.93 -11.71 -6.82
CA ASN A 75 9.97 -12.00 -7.81
C ASN A 75 10.50 -13.44 -7.75
N ALA A 76 10.11 -14.22 -6.74
CA ALA A 76 10.59 -15.59 -6.60
C ALA A 76 9.82 -16.58 -7.50
N LYS A 77 10.45 -17.72 -7.77
CA LYS A 77 9.79 -18.87 -8.42
C LYS A 77 8.61 -19.34 -7.56
N ASN A 78 8.88 -19.62 -6.28
CA ASN A 78 7.85 -19.87 -5.29
C ASN A 78 7.43 -18.55 -4.62
N LYS A 79 6.25 -18.04 -4.99
CA LYS A 79 5.77 -16.72 -4.57
C LYS A 79 5.14 -16.74 -3.19
N PHE A 80 4.60 -17.86 -2.75
CA PHE A 80 3.81 -17.96 -1.54
C PHE A 80 4.44 -18.99 -0.62
N VAL A 81 4.95 -18.52 0.51
CA VAL A 81 5.59 -19.38 1.50
C VAL A 81 4.85 -19.25 2.81
N ALA A 82 4.23 -20.34 3.24
CA ALA A 82 3.61 -20.42 4.55
C ALA A 82 4.70 -20.33 5.63
N THR A 83 4.58 -19.31 6.48
CA THR A 83 5.52 -19.01 7.56
C THR A 83 4.86 -19.36 8.88
N GLU A 84 5.59 -20.08 9.72
CA GLU A 84 5.12 -20.44 11.06
C GLU A 84 5.01 -19.18 11.91
N GLY A 85 3.98 -19.13 12.75
CA GLY A 85 3.88 -18.13 13.80
C GLY A 85 4.71 -18.51 15.04
N SER A 86 4.37 -17.95 16.18
CA SER A 86 4.87 -18.38 17.50
C SER A 86 3.76 -18.26 18.53
N ASP A 87 3.60 -19.27 19.37
CA ASP A 87 2.75 -19.11 20.55
C ASP A 87 3.33 -18.02 21.46
N GLY A 88 2.44 -17.36 22.21
CA GLY A 88 2.80 -16.35 23.18
C GLY A 88 2.98 -16.94 24.56
N GLU A 89 3.36 -16.09 25.50
CA GLU A 89 3.56 -16.47 26.90
C GLU A 89 3.04 -15.35 27.80
N ASN A 90 2.42 -15.72 28.91
CA ASN A 90 2.12 -14.79 30.00
C ASN A 90 2.56 -15.39 31.33
N ILE A 91 2.74 -14.56 32.34
CA ILE A 91 3.00 -15.01 33.70
C ILE A 91 1.72 -15.58 34.31
N ASP A 92 1.86 -16.68 35.05
CA ASP A 92 0.83 -17.13 35.99
C ASP A 92 0.74 -16.15 37.16
N LYS A 93 -0.17 -15.20 37.04
CA LYS A 93 -0.36 -14.13 38.02
C LYS A 93 -0.72 -14.64 39.41
N VAL A 94 -1.52 -15.71 39.51
CA VAL A 94 -1.94 -16.28 40.79
C VAL A 94 -0.74 -16.90 41.48
N LYS A 95 0.01 -17.74 40.76
CA LYS A 95 1.21 -18.36 41.30
C LYS A 95 2.27 -17.33 41.67
N LEU A 96 2.50 -16.32 40.82
CA LEU A 96 3.45 -15.25 41.11
C LEU A 96 3.06 -14.49 42.39
N LYS A 97 1.77 -14.18 42.56
CA LYS A 97 1.26 -13.54 43.78
C LYS A 97 1.55 -14.39 45.02
N ASP A 98 1.25 -15.68 44.97
CA ASP A 98 1.49 -16.61 46.07
C ASP A 98 3.00 -16.76 46.38
N ASP A 99 3.83 -16.83 45.35
CA ASP A 99 5.29 -16.92 45.49
C ASP A 99 5.86 -15.62 46.10
N ILE A 100 5.33 -14.45 45.74
CA ILE A 100 5.69 -13.16 46.35
C ILE A 100 5.31 -13.12 47.82
N LEU A 101 4.07 -13.48 48.17
CA LEU A 101 3.61 -13.50 49.55
C LEU A 101 4.41 -14.49 50.41
N THR A 102 4.73 -15.66 49.86
CA THR A 102 5.55 -16.67 50.53
C THR A 102 6.96 -16.13 50.79
N ALA A 103 7.61 -15.55 49.78
CA ALA A 103 8.94 -14.95 49.92
C ALA A 103 8.94 -13.83 50.97
N LEU A 104 7.92 -12.97 50.99
CA LEU A 104 7.80 -11.91 52.02
C LEU A 104 7.67 -12.46 53.43
N SER A 105 6.99 -13.61 53.63
CA SER A 105 6.81 -14.20 54.96
C SER A 105 8.12 -14.69 55.60
N VAL A 106 9.16 -14.92 54.79
CA VAL A 106 10.50 -15.36 55.23
C VAL A 106 11.58 -14.30 55.07
N GLY A 107 11.21 -13.02 54.87
CA GLY A 107 12.17 -11.90 54.79
C GLY A 107 12.56 -11.47 53.36
N GLY A 108 11.91 -11.99 52.34
CA GLY A 108 12.16 -11.68 50.92
C GLY A 108 12.91 -12.80 50.18
N GLY A 109 13.26 -12.55 48.92
CA GLY A 109 13.98 -13.53 48.10
C GLY A 109 13.86 -13.33 46.60
N ALA A 110 14.53 -14.22 45.86
CA ALA A 110 14.45 -14.29 44.42
C ALA A 110 13.35 -15.27 43.98
N ILE A 111 12.48 -14.83 43.06
CA ILE A 111 11.35 -15.59 42.54
C ILE A 111 11.54 -15.79 41.04
N LYS A 112 11.32 -17.01 40.57
CA LYS A 112 11.25 -17.32 39.14
C LYS A 112 9.78 -17.54 38.78
N PRO A 113 9.13 -16.65 38.03
CA PRO A 113 7.72 -16.78 37.71
C PRO A 113 7.47 -18.00 36.83
N ALA A 114 6.31 -18.64 37.01
CA ALA A 114 5.81 -19.61 36.06
C ALA A 114 5.08 -18.91 34.90
N TYR A 115 5.06 -19.56 33.74
CA TYR A 115 4.45 -19.02 32.53
C TYR A 115 3.37 -19.96 32.02
N ASN A 116 2.27 -19.38 31.54
CA ASN A 116 1.26 -20.09 30.77
C ASN A 116 1.43 -19.79 29.28
N LEU A 117 1.24 -20.82 28.46
CA LEU A 117 1.28 -20.69 27.01
C LEU A 117 0.01 -20.01 26.52
N VAL A 118 0.16 -18.93 25.76
CA VAL A 118 -0.95 -18.27 25.06
C VAL A 118 -0.92 -18.77 23.62
N LYS A 119 -1.78 -19.75 23.31
CA LYS A 119 -1.83 -20.34 21.97
C LYS A 119 -2.23 -19.30 20.92
N ARG A 120 -1.53 -19.31 19.80
CA ARG A 120 -1.95 -18.59 18.60
C ARG A 120 -3.26 -19.17 18.04
N ARG A 121 -3.93 -18.35 17.25
CA ARG A 121 -5.22 -18.69 16.64
C ARG A 121 -5.04 -19.52 15.37
N PHE A 122 -4.04 -19.19 14.56
CA PHE A 122 -3.79 -19.86 13.28
C PHE A 122 -2.39 -20.47 13.20
N TYR A 123 -2.35 -21.73 12.75
CA TYR A 123 -1.15 -22.50 12.49
C TYR A 123 -0.91 -22.58 10.98
N LYS A 124 0.30 -22.98 10.59
CA LYS A 124 0.68 -23.10 9.18
C LYS A 124 -0.25 -24.00 8.37
N LYS A 125 -0.78 -25.07 8.98
CA LYS A 125 -1.74 -26.00 8.38
C LYS A 125 -3.12 -25.38 8.10
N ASP A 126 -3.44 -24.27 8.77
CA ASP A 126 -4.71 -23.57 8.64
C ASP A 126 -4.67 -22.53 7.50
N LEU A 127 -3.49 -22.29 6.91
CA LEU A 127 -3.32 -21.34 5.82
C LEU A 127 -3.79 -21.92 4.48
N ASP A 128 -4.73 -21.23 3.84
CA ASP A 128 -5.16 -21.54 2.47
C ASP A 128 -4.08 -21.10 1.47
N LEU A 129 -3.33 -22.08 0.96
CA LEU A 129 -2.31 -21.87 -0.09
C LEU A 129 -2.86 -22.05 -1.50
N ASP A 130 -4.19 -22.16 -1.70
CA ASP A 130 -4.82 -22.14 -3.03
C ASP A 130 -4.85 -20.72 -3.63
N ILE A 131 -3.68 -20.11 -3.70
CA ILE A 131 -3.46 -18.78 -4.24
C ILE A 131 -3.17 -18.93 -5.74
N LYS A 132 -4.06 -18.40 -6.57
CA LYS A 132 -4.01 -18.48 -8.04
C LYS A 132 -4.03 -17.10 -8.65
N LYS A 133 -3.66 -17.01 -9.93
CA LYS A 133 -3.85 -15.78 -10.72
C LYS A 133 -5.34 -15.47 -10.79
N ARG A 134 -5.73 -14.26 -10.43
CA ARG A 134 -7.10 -13.75 -10.57
C ARG A 134 -7.26 -13.04 -11.90
N GLY A 135 -6.41 -12.07 -12.18
CA GLY A 135 -6.40 -11.29 -13.41
C GLY A 135 -5.04 -10.65 -13.64
N GLU A 136 -4.80 -10.25 -14.87
CA GLU A 136 -3.60 -9.52 -15.24
C GLU A 136 -3.89 -8.57 -16.40
N PHE A 137 -3.11 -7.50 -16.48
CA PHE A 137 -3.14 -6.60 -17.62
C PHE A 137 -1.73 -6.13 -17.95
N SER A 138 -1.52 -5.69 -19.18
CA SER A 138 -0.22 -5.18 -19.61
C SER A 138 -0.36 -3.99 -20.56
N THR A 139 0.58 -3.06 -20.46
CA THR A 139 0.69 -1.92 -21.38
C THR A 139 2.12 -1.81 -21.89
N SER A 140 2.27 -1.46 -23.17
CA SER A 140 3.57 -1.18 -23.78
C SER A 140 3.95 0.29 -23.59
N PHE A 141 5.23 0.56 -23.38
CA PHE A 141 5.84 1.88 -23.37
C PHE A 141 7.11 1.92 -24.23
N GLU A 142 7.12 1.14 -25.31
CA GLU A 142 8.26 0.97 -26.22
C GLU A 142 8.80 2.28 -26.79
N SER A 143 7.91 3.18 -27.21
CA SER A 143 8.25 4.52 -27.73
C SER A 143 8.69 5.54 -26.67
N SER A 144 8.79 5.14 -25.40
CA SER A 144 9.11 6.08 -24.33
C SER A 144 10.59 6.42 -24.25
N ILE A 145 10.87 7.70 -24.04
CA ILE A 145 12.21 8.16 -23.64
C ILE A 145 12.67 7.49 -22.31
N PRO A 146 13.98 7.38 -22.06
CA PRO A 146 14.52 6.74 -20.86
C PRO A 146 13.96 7.27 -19.53
N GLU A 147 13.69 8.56 -19.44
CA GLU A 147 13.18 9.24 -18.25
C GLU A 147 11.78 8.73 -17.88
N ARG A 148 10.88 8.69 -18.87
CA ARG A 148 9.51 8.15 -18.73
C ARG A 148 9.54 6.67 -18.35
N ALA A 149 10.41 5.88 -18.98
CA ALA A 149 10.56 4.46 -18.65
C ALA A 149 11.08 4.25 -17.22
N SER A 150 12.04 5.07 -16.77
CA SER A 150 12.52 5.08 -15.40
C SER A 150 11.41 5.40 -14.38
N ASN A 151 10.54 6.36 -14.69
CA ASN A 151 9.39 6.71 -13.85
C ASN A 151 8.40 5.55 -13.74
N ILE A 152 8.09 4.89 -14.85
CA ILE A 152 7.21 3.70 -14.89
C ILE A 152 7.79 2.59 -14.03
N ALA A 153 9.08 2.27 -14.19
CA ALA A 153 9.74 1.23 -13.42
C ALA A 153 9.74 1.53 -11.91
N ARG A 154 10.01 2.78 -11.53
CA ARG A 154 9.99 3.23 -10.14
C ARG A 154 8.60 3.09 -9.50
N ALA A 155 7.56 3.60 -10.16
CA ALA A 155 6.19 3.49 -9.66
C ALA A 155 5.72 2.02 -9.60
N ALA A 156 6.03 1.22 -10.62
CA ALA A 156 5.73 -0.21 -10.62
C ALA A 156 6.41 -0.96 -9.47
N ALA A 157 7.66 -0.62 -9.14
CA ALA A 157 8.40 -1.24 -8.04
C ALA A 157 7.74 -0.97 -6.66
N LYS A 158 7.12 0.19 -6.46
CA LYS A 158 6.37 0.52 -5.23
C LYS A 158 5.12 -0.35 -5.04
N LEU A 159 4.53 -0.82 -6.13
CA LEU A 159 3.36 -1.71 -6.11
C LEU A 159 3.73 -3.19 -5.98
N ASN A 160 4.99 -3.55 -6.27
CA ASN A 160 5.39 -4.95 -6.34
C ASN A 160 5.47 -5.55 -4.93
N GLY A 161 4.64 -6.55 -4.64
CA GLY A 161 4.61 -7.19 -3.32
C GLY A 161 3.53 -6.66 -2.39
N VAL A 162 2.73 -5.69 -2.83
CA VAL A 162 1.60 -5.18 -2.04
C VAL A 162 0.59 -6.30 -1.79
N ILE A 163 0.09 -6.36 -0.56
CA ILE A 163 -0.96 -7.27 -0.11
C ILE A 163 -2.12 -6.38 0.33
N VAL A 164 -3.31 -6.61 -0.22
CA VAL A 164 -4.54 -5.91 0.18
C VAL A 164 -5.41 -6.92 0.92
N ALA A 165 -5.61 -6.71 2.22
CA ALA A 165 -6.38 -7.59 3.09
C ALA A 165 -7.86 -7.62 2.69
N ALA A 166 -8.59 -8.62 3.20
CA ALA A 166 -10.04 -8.69 2.99
C ALA A 166 -10.73 -7.47 3.61
N GLY A 167 -11.57 -6.77 2.83
CA GLY A 167 -12.26 -5.55 3.23
C GLY A 167 -11.40 -4.28 3.19
N GLU A 168 -10.11 -4.37 2.89
CA GLU A 168 -9.22 -3.21 2.80
C GLU A 168 -9.44 -2.46 1.49
N GLU A 169 -9.41 -1.13 1.57
CA GLU A 169 -9.33 -0.24 0.40
C GLU A 169 -7.88 0.08 0.10
N PHE A 170 -7.47 -0.17 -1.14
CA PHE A 170 -6.18 0.21 -1.66
C PHE A 170 -6.23 1.63 -2.25
N SER A 171 -5.20 2.43 -1.99
CA SER A 171 -4.93 3.70 -2.67
C SER A 171 -3.62 3.65 -3.44
N PHE A 172 -3.65 4.05 -4.72
CA PHE A 172 -2.46 4.15 -5.55
C PHE A 172 -1.53 5.27 -5.06
N ASN A 173 -2.09 6.43 -4.70
CA ASN A 173 -1.31 7.57 -4.22
C ASN A 173 -0.64 7.30 -2.87
N ASP A 174 -1.32 6.65 -1.93
CA ASP A 174 -0.74 6.30 -0.63
C ASP A 174 0.41 5.30 -0.79
N THR A 175 0.27 4.36 -1.74
CA THR A 175 1.28 3.32 -1.98
C THR A 175 2.50 3.84 -2.75
N VAL A 176 2.27 4.60 -3.82
CA VAL A 176 3.34 5.05 -4.74
C VAL A 176 3.98 6.36 -4.27
N GLY A 177 3.25 7.19 -3.53
CA GLY A 177 3.72 8.45 -2.97
C GLY A 177 3.81 9.60 -3.98
N LYS A 178 4.27 10.76 -3.49
CA LYS A 178 4.42 11.99 -4.28
C LYS A 178 5.44 11.83 -5.41
N ARG A 179 5.15 12.40 -6.58
CA ARG A 179 6.02 12.37 -7.76
C ARG A 179 6.90 13.63 -7.76
N SER A 180 8.07 13.53 -7.15
CA SER A 180 9.07 14.60 -7.05
C SER A 180 10.45 14.10 -7.46
N GLU A 181 11.34 15.03 -7.82
CA GLU A 181 12.75 14.71 -8.08
C GLU A 181 13.44 14.10 -6.87
N GLU A 182 13.12 14.57 -5.66
CA GLU A 182 13.59 13.99 -4.38
C GLU A 182 13.19 12.51 -4.23
N ASN A 183 12.00 12.15 -4.70
CA ASN A 183 11.53 10.76 -4.74
C ASN A 183 12.07 9.98 -5.94
N GLY A 184 12.99 10.59 -6.72
CA GLY A 184 13.71 10.02 -7.85
C GLY A 184 12.91 9.93 -9.15
N TYR A 185 11.84 10.71 -9.29
CA TYR A 185 11.11 10.87 -10.54
C TYR A 185 11.81 11.90 -11.43
N LYS A 186 11.75 11.68 -12.75
CA LYS A 186 12.37 12.52 -13.77
C LYS A 186 11.31 13.27 -14.58
N ASN A 187 11.72 14.36 -15.25
CA ASN A 187 10.88 15.05 -16.20
C ASN A 187 10.59 14.20 -17.44
N ALA A 188 9.33 14.18 -17.85
CA ALA A 188 8.84 13.59 -19.08
C ALA A 188 7.47 14.19 -19.41
N LYS A 189 7.00 14.02 -20.66
CA LYS A 189 5.64 14.46 -21.05
C LYS A 189 4.54 14.00 -20.08
N ILE A 190 3.76 14.97 -19.61
CA ILE A 190 2.52 14.85 -18.82
C ILE A 190 1.37 15.56 -19.57
N ILE A 191 0.13 15.36 -19.10
CA ILE A 191 -1.04 16.08 -19.61
C ILE A 191 -1.47 17.10 -18.54
N VAL A 192 -1.56 18.38 -18.90
CA VAL A 192 -2.07 19.47 -18.06
C VAL A 192 -3.09 20.25 -18.88
N ASP A 193 -4.29 20.44 -18.34
CA ASP A 193 -5.39 21.21 -18.96
C ASP A 193 -5.77 20.84 -20.40
N GLY A 194 -5.41 19.64 -20.86
CA GLY A 194 -5.68 19.17 -22.22
C GLY A 194 -4.52 19.36 -23.19
N GLU A 195 -3.33 19.65 -22.69
CA GLU A 195 -2.10 19.78 -23.49
C GLU A 195 -0.98 18.88 -22.96
N PHE A 196 -0.06 18.50 -23.84
CA PHE A 196 1.14 17.75 -23.45
C PHE A 196 2.27 18.72 -23.09
N VAL A 197 2.68 18.72 -21.82
CA VAL A 197 3.78 19.55 -21.30
C VAL A 197 4.85 18.69 -20.64
N GLU A 198 6.07 19.19 -20.49
CA GLU A 198 7.10 18.50 -19.71
C GLU A 198 6.83 18.65 -18.20
N GLY A 199 6.95 17.56 -17.44
CA GLY A 199 6.80 17.61 -15.99
C GLY A 199 7.28 16.37 -15.25
N VAL A 200 7.43 16.49 -13.93
CA VAL A 200 7.99 15.42 -13.10
C VAL A 200 7.01 14.24 -13.01
N GLY A 201 7.50 13.02 -13.25
CA GLY A 201 6.70 11.82 -13.08
C GLY A 201 5.86 11.41 -14.29
N GLY A 202 6.13 11.98 -15.47
CA GLY A 202 5.54 11.49 -16.72
C GLY A 202 5.68 9.98 -16.86
N GLY A 203 4.57 9.31 -17.20
CA GLY A 203 4.46 7.83 -17.27
C GLY A 203 3.75 7.18 -16.08
N VAL A 204 3.59 7.85 -14.93
CA VAL A 204 2.94 7.24 -13.75
C VAL A 204 1.46 6.91 -13.99
N CYS A 205 0.72 7.72 -14.76
CA CYS A 205 -0.66 7.42 -15.13
C CYS A 205 -0.82 6.13 -15.95
N GLN A 206 0.24 5.70 -16.66
CA GLN A 206 0.22 4.40 -17.35
C GLN A 206 0.30 3.25 -16.34
N VAL A 207 0.99 3.45 -15.21
CA VAL A 207 1.08 2.45 -14.14
C VAL A 207 -0.26 2.29 -13.43
N SER A 208 -0.92 3.41 -13.06
CA SER A 208 -2.28 3.37 -12.50
C SER A 208 -3.27 2.77 -13.49
N THR A 209 -3.20 3.13 -14.77
CA THR A 209 -4.04 2.52 -15.82
C THR A 209 -3.83 1.01 -15.91
N THR A 210 -2.58 0.55 -15.85
CA THR A 210 -2.29 -0.89 -15.92
C THR A 210 -2.83 -1.62 -14.68
N LEU A 211 -2.69 -1.01 -13.49
CA LEU A 211 -3.24 -1.54 -12.24
C LEU A 211 -4.77 -1.57 -12.26
N TYR A 212 -5.43 -0.50 -12.71
CA TYR A 212 -6.88 -0.38 -12.82
C TYR A 212 -7.47 -1.52 -13.65
N ASN A 213 -6.92 -1.75 -14.85
CA ASN A 213 -7.38 -2.82 -15.72
C ASN A 213 -7.12 -4.21 -15.13
N ALA A 214 -5.95 -4.42 -14.52
CA ALA A 214 -5.67 -5.68 -13.83
C ALA A 214 -6.64 -5.90 -12.66
N ALA A 215 -7.04 -4.86 -11.93
CA ALA A 215 -8.00 -4.92 -10.83
C ALA A 215 -9.41 -5.27 -11.32
N LEU A 216 -9.88 -4.61 -12.40
CA LEU A 216 -11.14 -4.94 -13.08
C LEU A 216 -11.20 -6.41 -13.49
N LEU A 217 -10.15 -6.88 -14.19
CA LEU A 217 -10.05 -8.28 -14.64
C LEU A 217 -9.92 -9.27 -13.47
N SER A 218 -9.51 -8.79 -12.30
CA SER A 218 -9.41 -9.56 -11.06
C SER A 218 -10.70 -9.60 -10.23
N GLY A 219 -11.73 -8.92 -10.72
CA GLY A 219 -13.04 -8.81 -10.10
C GLY A 219 -13.05 -7.97 -8.82
N LEU A 220 -12.13 -7.00 -8.72
CA LEU A 220 -12.09 -6.07 -7.59
C LEU A 220 -13.01 -4.87 -7.86
N LYS A 221 -13.62 -4.35 -6.81
CA LYS A 221 -14.50 -3.20 -6.89
C LYS A 221 -13.69 -1.91 -6.93
N ILE A 222 -13.70 -1.20 -8.05
CA ILE A 222 -13.12 0.15 -8.14
C ILE A 222 -14.02 1.12 -7.37
N SER A 223 -13.43 1.88 -6.44
CA SER A 223 -14.11 2.89 -5.63
C SER A 223 -13.80 4.31 -6.09
N GLU A 224 -12.63 4.54 -6.68
CA GLU A 224 -12.25 5.83 -7.26
C GLU A 224 -11.46 5.62 -8.56
N TYR A 225 -11.81 6.37 -9.59
CA TYR A 225 -11.02 6.52 -10.82
C TYR A 225 -11.33 7.88 -11.44
N HIS A 226 -10.41 8.37 -12.27
CA HIS A 226 -10.60 9.58 -13.07
C HIS A 226 -10.08 9.33 -14.48
N PRO A 227 -10.83 9.67 -15.54
CA PRO A 227 -10.32 9.60 -16.91
C PRO A 227 -9.32 10.75 -17.17
N HIS A 228 -8.43 10.55 -18.12
CA HIS A 228 -7.64 11.64 -18.69
C HIS A 228 -8.54 12.57 -19.50
N THR A 229 -8.13 13.83 -19.61
CA THR A 229 -8.80 14.81 -20.48
C THR A 229 -8.60 14.51 -21.97
N LEU A 230 -7.49 13.84 -22.33
CA LEU A 230 -7.15 13.41 -23.69
C LEU A 230 -7.06 11.89 -23.77
N SER A 231 -7.40 11.32 -24.92
CA SER A 231 -7.25 9.89 -25.14
C SER A 231 -5.78 9.49 -25.22
N VAL A 232 -5.41 8.45 -24.45
CA VAL A 232 -4.06 7.90 -24.38
C VAL A 232 -3.92 6.69 -25.30
N SER A 233 -2.72 6.43 -25.83
CA SER A 233 -2.51 5.37 -26.83
C SER A 233 -2.25 3.98 -26.25
N TYR A 234 -1.92 3.86 -24.98
CA TYR A 234 -1.50 2.60 -24.35
C TYR A 234 -2.68 1.76 -23.81
N VAL A 235 -3.92 2.23 -23.93
CA VAL A 235 -5.13 1.51 -23.55
C VAL A 235 -6.30 1.96 -24.42
N GLU A 236 -7.32 1.11 -24.55
CA GLU A 236 -8.58 1.49 -25.18
C GLU A 236 -9.29 2.60 -24.41
N ASN A 237 -10.09 3.39 -25.11
CA ASN A 237 -10.91 4.43 -24.49
C ASN A 237 -11.84 3.81 -23.43
N SER A 238 -12.12 4.58 -22.40
CA SER A 238 -12.88 4.14 -21.23
C SER A 238 -12.22 3.08 -20.35
N PHE A 239 -10.90 2.94 -20.44
CA PHE A 239 -10.11 2.05 -19.57
C PHE A 239 -8.82 2.66 -19.01
N ASP A 240 -8.63 3.97 -19.15
CA ASP A 240 -7.53 4.70 -18.51
C ASP A 240 -7.87 5.13 -17.08
N ALA A 241 -6.85 5.30 -16.24
CA ALA A 241 -7.02 5.83 -14.88
C ALA A 241 -5.92 6.86 -14.60
N MET A 242 -6.29 8.14 -14.69
CA MET A 242 -5.43 9.27 -14.36
C MET A 242 -5.25 9.36 -12.83
N VAL A 243 -4.04 9.70 -12.41
CA VAL A 243 -3.72 9.96 -11.00
C VAL A 243 -2.91 11.24 -10.88
N ASN A 244 -3.19 12.02 -9.85
CA ASN A 244 -2.43 13.20 -9.47
C ASN A 244 -2.38 13.25 -7.93
N TYR A 245 -1.17 13.36 -7.38
CA TYR A 245 -0.98 13.23 -5.94
C TYR A 245 -1.71 14.36 -5.20
N GLY A 246 -2.63 13.98 -4.29
CA GLY A 246 -3.42 14.92 -3.49
C GLY A 246 -4.74 15.37 -4.13
N THR A 247 -5.03 15.01 -5.39
CA THR A 247 -6.27 15.44 -6.07
C THR A 247 -7.04 14.29 -6.75
N CYS A 248 -6.37 13.44 -7.53
CA CYS A 248 -7.00 12.34 -8.25
C CYS A 248 -6.30 11.02 -7.90
N ASP A 249 -7.05 10.02 -7.45
CA ASP A 249 -6.50 8.72 -7.09
C ASP A 249 -7.15 7.56 -7.87
N LEU A 250 -6.47 6.42 -7.82
CA LEU A 250 -7.06 5.14 -8.17
C LEU A 250 -7.24 4.35 -6.88
N LYS A 251 -8.49 4.06 -6.53
CA LYS A 251 -8.83 3.24 -5.37
C LYS A 251 -9.69 2.05 -5.75
N PHE A 252 -9.46 0.95 -5.04
CA PHE A 252 -10.30 -0.23 -5.14
C PHE A 252 -10.37 -0.95 -3.80
N VAL A 253 -11.50 -1.61 -3.56
CA VAL A 253 -11.73 -2.40 -2.36
C VAL A 253 -11.51 -3.87 -2.68
N ASN A 254 -10.76 -4.56 -1.82
CA ASN A 254 -10.76 -6.02 -1.82
C ASN A 254 -12.01 -6.54 -1.10
N ASP A 255 -13.11 -6.67 -1.83
CA ASP A 255 -14.39 -7.19 -1.35
C ASP A 255 -14.43 -8.74 -1.25
N THR A 256 -13.28 -9.40 -1.39
CA THR A 256 -13.16 -10.85 -1.27
C THR A 256 -12.85 -11.27 0.17
N PRO A 257 -13.18 -12.52 0.59
CA PRO A 257 -12.96 -12.97 1.97
C PRO A 257 -11.49 -13.31 2.29
N SER A 258 -10.56 -13.02 1.38
CA SER A 258 -9.15 -13.38 1.50
C SER A 258 -8.25 -12.26 0.95
N PRO A 259 -6.98 -12.16 1.38
CA PRO A 259 -6.06 -11.19 0.80
C PRO A 259 -5.86 -11.37 -0.71
N VAL A 260 -5.64 -10.26 -1.40
CA VAL A 260 -5.13 -10.25 -2.78
C VAL A 260 -3.72 -9.69 -2.83
N TYR A 261 -2.91 -10.20 -3.75
CA TYR A 261 -1.48 -9.92 -3.83
C TYR A 261 -1.15 -9.31 -5.18
N ILE A 262 -0.47 -8.17 -5.19
CA ILE A 262 -0.14 -7.42 -6.39
C ILE A 262 1.31 -7.72 -6.77
N ARG A 263 1.49 -8.25 -7.98
CA ARG A 263 2.79 -8.40 -8.61
C ARG A 263 2.89 -7.47 -9.79
N THR A 264 3.97 -6.70 -9.86
CA THR A 264 4.31 -5.94 -11.06
C THR A 264 5.55 -6.53 -11.70
N ILE A 265 5.59 -6.49 -13.03
CA ILE A 265 6.71 -6.97 -13.83
C ILE A 265 6.98 -5.89 -14.87
N VAL A 266 8.20 -5.39 -14.87
CA VAL A 266 8.69 -4.48 -15.92
C VAL A 266 9.80 -5.23 -16.63
N ASP A 267 9.54 -5.62 -17.87
CA ASP A 267 10.47 -6.38 -18.69
C ASP A 267 10.49 -5.79 -20.11
N GLY A 268 11.69 -5.56 -20.63
CA GLY A 268 11.92 -4.73 -21.81
C GLY A 268 11.25 -3.36 -21.68
N ARG A 269 10.19 -3.14 -22.46
CA ARG A 269 9.35 -1.93 -22.44
C ARG A 269 7.86 -2.23 -22.25
N THR A 270 7.55 -3.30 -21.50
CA THR A 270 6.18 -3.67 -21.15
C THR A 270 6.02 -3.69 -19.63
N LEU A 271 4.96 -3.05 -19.15
CA LEU A 271 4.52 -3.15 -17.76
C LEU A 271 3.40 -4.17 -17.70
N LYS A 272 3.53 -5.16 -16.83
CA LYS A 272 2.48 -6.13 -16.50
C LYS A 272 2.14 -6.05 -15.02
N VAL A 273 0.86 -6.03 -14.71
CA VAL A 273 0.33 -6.14 -13.35
C VAL A 273 -0.48 -7.42 -13.25
N VAL A 274 -0.23 -8.22 -12.22
CA VAL A 274 -0.90 -9.49 -11.96
C VAL A 274 -1.43 -9.47 -10.53
N PHE A 275 -2.72 -9.75 -10.36
CA PHE A 275 -3.28 -10.03 -9.05
C PHE A 275 -3.33 -11.54 -8.80
N TYR A 276 -2.91 -11.93 -7.62
CA TYR A 276 -3.10 -13.28 -7.10
C TYR A 276 -4.07 -13.25 -5.91
N GLY A 277 -4.71 -14.37 -5.66
CA GLY A 277 -5.63 -14.56 -4.53
C GLY A 277 -6.40 -15.86 -4.69
N LYS A 278 -7.49 -16.02 -3.94
CA LYS A 278 -8.38 -17.17 -4.14
C LYS A 278 -8.93 -17.19 -5.56
N LYS A 279 -9.01 -18.39 -6.16
CA LYS A 279 -9.43 -18.58 -7.56
C LYS A 279 -10.82 -17.96 -7.81
N GLN A 280 -10.92 -17.21 -8.91
CA GLN A 280 -12.20 -16.67 -9.39
C GLN A 280 -13.06 -17.79 -10.02
N LYS A 281 -14.38 -17.73 -9.82
CA LYS A 281 -15.35 -18.61 -10.49
C LYS A 281 -15.81 -18.08 -11.85
N TYR A 282 -15.38 -16.88 -12.22
CA TYR A 282 -15.77 -16.17 -13.43
C TYR A 282 -14.55 -15.47 -14.03
N VAL A 283 -14.68 -15.09 -15.30
CA VAL A 283 -13.71 -14.29 -16.04
C VAL A 283 -14.37 -12.98 -16.44
N TYR A 284 -13.62 -11.89 -16.37
CA TYR A 284 -14.04 -10.60 -16.89
C TYR A 284 -13.33 -10.28 -18.20
N GLU A 285 -14.05 -9.67 -19.12
CA GLU A 285 -13.53 -9.10 -20.36
C GLU A 285 -13.93 -7.62 -20.45
N ARG A 286 -13.07 -6.82 -21.08
CA ARG A 286 -13.30 -5.40 -21.32
C ARG A 286 -13.85 -5.21 -22.72
N LYS A 287 -14.77 -4.27 -22.89
CA LYS A 287 -15.28 -3.83 -24.19
C LYS A 287 -15.39 -2.32 -24.21
N SER A 288 -14.70 -1.69 -25.15
CA SER A 288 -14.78 -0.24 -25.40
C SER A 288 -15.66 0.00 -26.62
N VAL A 289 -16.58 0.95 -26.53
CA VAL A 289 -17.47 1.34 -27.62
C VAL A 289 -17.30 2.84 -27.87
N VAL A 290 -16.84 3.22 -29.07
CA VAL A 290 -16.78 4.63 -29.47
C VAL A 290 -18.15 5.05 -29.99
N ASN A 291 -18.75 6.02 -29.30
CA ASN A 291 -20.09 6.51 -29.60
C ASN A 291 -20.06 7.69 -30.58
N GLU A 292 -19.05 8.56 -30.46
CA GLU A 292 -18.93 9.78 -31.25
C GLU A 292 -17.45 10.16 -31.43
N ILE A 293 -17.09 10.58 -32.64
CA ILE A 293 -15.82 11.24 -32.93
C ILE A 293 -16.07 12.76 -32.96
N VAL A 294 -15.37 13.49 -32.10
CA VAL A 294 -15.44 14.96 -32.04
C VAL A 294 -14.29 15.51 -32.86
N LYS A 295 -14.58 16.12 -34.01
CA LYS A 295 -13.55 16.60 -34.93
C LYS A 295 -12.63 17.62 -34.27
N MET A 296 -11.34 17.50 -34.54
CA MET A 296 -10.36 18.46 -34.08
C MET A 296 -10.63 19.86 -34.65
N PRO A 297 -10.59 20.91 -33.83
CA PRO A 297 -10.53 22.28 -34.34
C PRO A 297 -9.25 22.50 -35.17
N VAL A 298 -9.32 23.39 -36.15
CA VAL A 298 -8.16 23.85 -36.92
C VAL A 298 -7.99 25.34 -36.65
N GLU A 299 -6.79 25.73 -36.24
CA GLU A 299 -6.37 27.12 -36.08
C GLU A 299 -5.36 27.44 -37.19
N GLU A 300 -5.62 28.52 -37.94
CA GLU A 300 -4.74 28.98 -39.00
C GLU A 300 -4.00 30.26 -38.58
N ILE A 301 -2.67 30.22 -38.63
CA ILE A 301 -1.79 31.36 -38.40
C ILE A 301 -1.25 31.80 -39.77
N PHE A 302 -1.35 33.08 -40.09
CA PHE A 302 -0.85 33.60 -41.37
C PHE A 302 0.55 34.17 -41.19
N ASP A 303 1.51 33.68 -41.98
CA ASP A 303 2.91 34.12 -41.96
C ASP A 303 3.28 34.81 -43.28
N PRO A 304 3.60 36.12 -43.28
CA PRO A 304 4.07 36.82 -44.48
C PRO A 304 5.49 36.42 -44.90
N ALA A 305 6.21 35.63 -44.12
CA ALA A 305 7.53 35.10 -44.48
C ALA A 305 7.47 33.80 -45.29
N LEU A 306 6.31 33.16 -45.37
CA LEU A 306 6.07 31.96 -46.17
C LEU A 306 5.28 32.30 -47.45
N ASP A 307 5.56 31.57 -48.52
CA ASP A 307 4.88 31.73 -49.80
C ASP A 307 3.40 31.31 -49.70
N GLU A 308 2.50 31.96 -50.45
CA GLU A 308 1.04 31.74 -50.37
C GLU A 308 0.56 30.30 -50.64
N ASN A 309 1.41 29.46 -51.26
CA ASN A 309 1.14 28.05 -51.51
C ASN A 309 1.81 27.10 -50.49
N GLU A 310 2.58 27.65 -49.56
CA GLU A 310 3.26 26.91 -48.51
C GLU A 310 2.44 26.91 -47.21
N TYR A 311 2.52 25.80 -46.49
CA TYR A 311 2.02 25.71 -45.13
C TYR A 311 2.90 24.79 -44.29
N VAL A 312 2.90 25.04 -42.99
CA VAL A 312 3.60 24.26 -41.98
C VAL A 312 2.61 23.84 -40.91
N ILE A 313 2.52 22.54 -40.63
CA ILE A 313 1.76 22.06 -39.46
C ILE A 313 2.63 22.32 -38.22
N ARG A 314 2.30 23.37 -37.47
CA ARG A 314 3.01 23.75 -36.24
C ARG A 314 2.68 22.81 -35.09
N SER A 315 1.43 22.33 -35.03
CA SER A 315 0.99 21.32 -34.06
C SER A 315 -0.03 20.41 -34.72
N ALA A 316 0.25 19.10 -34.72
CA ALA A 316 -0.70 18.11 -35.21
C ALA A 316 -1.88 18.01 -34.24
N GLY A 317 -3.11 18.17 -34.76
CA GLY A 317 -4.31 17.97 -33.98
C GLY A 317 -4.64 16.50 -33.76
N LYS A 318 -5.68 16.25 -32.95
CA LYS A 318 -6.23 14.91 -32.74
C LYS A 318 -7.72 15.01 -32.50
N ASP A 319 -8.51 14.21 -33.21
CA ASP A 319 -9.94 14.09 -32.95
C ASP A 319 -10.19 13.63 -31.49
N GLY A 320 -11.21 14.23 -30.87
CA GLY A 320 -11.76 13.82 -29.59
C GLY A 320 -12.69 12.62 -29.75
N VAL A 321 -13.07 12.03 -28.62
CA VAL A 321 -13.92 10.83 -28.58
C VAL A 321 -14.89 10.91 -27.41
N LYS A 322 -16.13 10.48 -27.64
CA LYS A 322 -17.02 9.99 -26.58
C LYS A 322 -17.10 8.47 -26.66
N SER A 323 -16.91 7.79 -25.55
CA SER A 323 -16.90 6.32 -25.50
C SER A 323 -17.51 5.76 -24.23
N ASP A 324 -17.99 4.53 -24.34
CA ASP A 324 -18.48 3.73 -23.22
C ASP A 324 -17.56 2.53 -22.95
N GLY A 325 -17.32 2.27 -21.67
CA GLY A 325 -16.57 1.12 -21.18
C GLY A 325 -17.51 0.11 -20.54
N TYR A 326 -17.45 -1.15 -21.00
CA TYR A 326 -18.22 -2.26 -20.47
C TYR A 326 -17.33 -3.34 -19.87
N LEU A 327 -17.81 -3.95 -18.79
CA LEU A 327 -17.23 -5.15 -18.20
C LEU A 327 -18.17 -6.34 -18.43
N ILE A 328 -17.68 -7.33 -19.18
CA ILE A 328 -18.43 -8.54 -19.54
C ILE A 328 -18.01 -9.66 -18.59
N LYS A 329 -18.96 -10.22 -17.84
CA LYS A 329 -18.73 -11.35 -16.95
C LYS A 329 -19.07 -12.65 -17.67
N LYS A 330 -18.14 -13.61 -17.62
CA LYS A 330 -18.33 -14.96 -18.14
C LYS A 330 -18.19 -16.03 -17.06
N VAL A 331 -19.10 -17.01 -17.06
CA VAL A 331 -19.04 -18.22 -16.23
C VAL A 331 -19.07 -19.42 -17.17
N ASP A 332 -18.09 -20.31 -17.06
CA ASP A 332 -17.95 -21.49 -17.94
C ASP A 332 -18.03 -21.13 -19.44
N GLY A 333 -17.39 -20.00 -19.81
CA GLY A 333 -17.34 -19.49 -21.18
C GLY A 333 -18.60 -18.76 -21.66
N LYS A 334 -19.70 -18.78 -20.89
CA LYS A 334 -20.97 -18.11 -21.26
C LYS A 334 -21.03 -16.72 -20.64
N VAL A 335 -21.47 -15.73 -21.41
CA VAL A 335 -21.74 -14.38 -20.92
C VAL A 335 -22.93 -14.44 -19.96
N VAL A 336 -22.73 -13.95 -18.74
CA VAL A 336 -23.77 -13.88 -17.70
C VAL A 336 -24.19 -12.44 -17.39
N SER A 337 -23.33 -11.46 -17.68
CA SER A 337 -23.68 -10.04 -17.60
C SER A 337 -22.76 -9.19 -18.48
N GLU A 338 -23.30 -8.09 -19.00
CA GLU A 338 -22.55 -6.99 -19.60
C GLU A 338 -22.95 -5.73 -18.83
N THR A 339 -21.97 -5.07 -18.21
CA THR A 339 -22.21 -3.93 -17.32
C THR A 339 -21.48 -2.72 -17.85
N LEU A 340 -22.22 -1.64 -18.13
CA LEU A 340 -21.63 -0.33 -18.38
C LEU A 340 -20.95 0.14 -17.09
N ILE A 341 -19.63 0.35 -17.12
CA ILE A 341 -18.87 0.79 -15.95
C ILE A 341 -18.57 2.29 -15.98
N ARG A 342 -18.56 2.90 -17.17
CA ARG A 342 -18.30 4.34 -17.35
C ARG A 342 -18.59 4.81 -18.78
N SER A 343 -18.81 6.12 -18.90
CA SER A 343 -18.92 6.86 -20.15
C SER A 343 -18.00 8.07 -20.07
N ASP A 344 -17.11 8.22 -21.02
CA ASP A 344 -16.08 9.28 -20.99
C ASP A 344 -16.14 10.17 -22.22
N TYR A 345 -15.65 11.39 -22.05
CA TYR A 345 -15.38 12.33 -23.12
C TYR A 345 -13.90 12.75 -23.06
N TYR A 346 -13.18 12.45 -24.14
CA TYR A 346 -11.82 12.89 -24.38
C TYR A 346 -11.85 14.05 -25.37
N LYS A 347 -11.28 15.19 -24.97
CA LYS A 347 -11.28 16.41 -25.77
C LYS A 347 -10.46 16.22 -27.05
N PRO A 348 -10.86 16.86 -28.16
CA PRO A 348 -9.97 17.02 -29.30
C PRO A 348 -8.77 17.90 -28.94
N VAL A 349 -7.68 17.74 -29.69
CA VAL A 349 -6.51 18.61 -29.68
C VAL A 349 -6.53 19.44 -30.96
N THR A 350 -6.42 20.76 -30.86
CA THR A 350 -6.41 21.68 -32.00
C THR A 350 -5.22 21.42 -32.92
N GLU A 351 -5.47 21.36 -34.22
CA GLU A 351 -4.43 21.40 -35.24
C GLU A 351 -4.07 22.86 -35.54
N VAL A 352 -2.77 23.19 -35.45
CA VAL A 352 -2.28 24.55 -35.75
C VAL A 352 -1.53 24.49 -37.07
N ILE A 353 -2.07 25.18 -38.08
CA ILE A 353 -1.51 25.29 -39.42
C ILE A 353 -1.01 26.72 -39.61
N GLU A 354 0.25 26.89 -39.93
CA GLU A 354 0.78 28.16 -40.37
C GLU A 354 0.77 28.20 -41.90
N ARG A 355 0.12 29.21 -42.50
CA ARG A 355 -0.01 29.38 -43.95
C ARG A 355 0.74 30.61 -44.41
N GLY A 356 1.44 30.48 -45.53
CA GLY A 356 2.08 31.62 -46.15
C GLY A 356 1.11 32.60 -46.77
N THR A 357 1.54 33.86 -46.84
CA THR A 357 0.80 34.95 -47.49
C THR A 357 1.68 35.81 -48.39
N ALA A 358 2.97 35.49 -48.52
CA ALA A 358 3.84 36.15 -49.48
C ALA A 358 3.40 35.79 -50.90
N LYS A 359 3.04 36.82 -51.67
CA LYS A 359 2.77 36.67 -53.10
C LYS A 359 4.09 36.59 -53.83
N ASN A 360 4.30 35.51 -54.56
CA ASN A 360 5.39 35.46 -55.52
C ASN A 360 4.98 36.26 -56.76
N ASP A 361 5.53 37.46 -56.90
CA ASP A 361 5.49 38.19 -58.17
C ASP A 361 6.39 37.43 -59.16
N LEU A 362 5.81 36.46 -59.86
CA LEU A 362 6.43 35.71 -60.96
C LEU A 362 6.57 36.58 -62.22
#